data_AF-A0A7D9HG37-F1
#
_entry.id   AF-A0A7D9HG37-F1
#
_cell.length_a   1.000
_cell.length_b   1.000
_cell.length_c   1.000
_cell.angle_alpha   90.00
_cell.angle_beta   90.00
_cell.angle_gamma   90.00
#
_symmetry.space_group_name_H-M   'P 1'
#
loop_
_entity.id
_entity.type
_entity.pdbx_description
1 polymer ?
#
loop_
_entity_poly.entity_id
_entity_poly.type
_entity_poly.pdbx_seq_one_letter_code
_entity_poly.pdbx_strand_id
1 'polypeptide(L)'
;MYHTTGAKKSKFGQPYDVCDKLLANHGGKNHHLVVDNYYTSIDLAEQMLLKEIYITGTIRRNWRNLPPLVQKNRRKVKLLQYVRDKCLHWAG
;
A
#
# COMPACT_ATOMS: atom_id res chain seq x y z
N MET A 1 -4.02 16.50 -13.94
CA MET A 1 -3.24 15.80 -12.90
C MET A 1 -3.11 16.72 -11.69
N TYR A 2 -3.15 16.19 -10.47
CA TYR A 2 -3.15 16.95 -9.20
C TYR A 2 -1.82 17.68 -8.90
N HIS A 3 -1.41 18.58 -9.78
CA HIS A 3 -0.30 19.50 -9.60
C HIS A 3 -0.89 20.89 -9.41
N THR A 4 -1.23 21.25 -8.16
CA THR A 4 -1.31 22.66 -7.80
C THR A 4 0.04 23.04 -7.23
N THR A 5 0.77 23.84 -8.00
CA THR A 5 2.14 24.31 -7.71
C THR A 5 2.26 25.00 -6.34
N GLY A 6 1.15 25.35 -5.69
CA GLY A 6 1.08 25.96 -4.36
C GLY A 6 0.47 25.10 -3.24
N ALA A 7 0.11 23.83 -3.46
CA ALA A 7 -0.43 23.00 -2.38
C ALA A 7 0.68 22.54 -1.42
N LYS A 8 0.46 22.72 -0.11
CA LYS A 8 1.31 22.15 0.94
C LYS A 8 1.31 20.62 0.79
N LYS A 9 2.49 20.06 0.52
CA LYS A 9 2.71 18.62 0.44
C LYS A 9 3.00 18.08 1.83
N SER A 10 2.48 16.91 2.17
CA SER A 10 2.91 16.25 3.40
C SER A 10 4.34 15.71 3.26
N LYS A 11 4.91 15.30 4.40
CA LYS A 11 6.21 14.61 4.45
C LYS A 11 6.23 13.29 3.66
N PHE A 12 5.06 12.70 3.40
CA PHE A 12 4.90 11.42 2.69
C PHE A 12 4.81 11.58 1.16
N GLY A 13 4.71 12.83 0.68
CA GLY A 13 4.69 13.16 -0.73
C GLY A 13 3.32 13.07 -1.40
N GLN A 14 3.30 13.44 -2.68
CA GLN A 14 2.06 13.62 -3.44
C GLN A 14 1.18 12.35 -3.52
N PRO A 15 1.70 11.14 -3.78
CA PRO A 15 0.84 9.97 -3.93
C PRO A 15 0.04 9.70 -2.65
N TYR A 16 0.69 9.85 -1.50
CA TYR A 16 0.04 9.78 -0.20
C TYR A 16 -1.07 10.82 -0.06
N ASP A 17 -0.75 12.10 -0.32
CA ASP A 17 -1.70 13.21 -0.15
C ASP A 17 -2.97 13.03 -0.99
N VAL A 18 -2.82 12.44 -2.19
CA VAL A 18 -3.95 12.15 -3.07
C VAL A 18 -4.82 11.05 -2.47
N CYS A 19 -4.24 9.92 -2.06
CA CYS A 19 -4.99 8.83 -1.43
C CYS A 19 -5.67 9.28 -0.15
N ASP A 20 -4.96 10.03 0.69
CA ASP A 20 -5.47 10.52 1.97
C ASP A 20 -6.69 11.43 1.81
N LYS A 21 -6.64 12.36 0.83
CA LYS A 21 -7.76 13.25 0.51
C LYS A 21 -8.95 12.51 -0.08
N LEU A 22 -8.72 11.54 -0.96
CA LEU A 22 -9.79 10.73 -1.56
C LEU A 22 -10.49 9.86 -0.52
N LEU A 23 -9.76 9.40 0.50
CA LEU A 23 -10.27 8.49 1.53
C LEU A 23 -10.65 9.18 2.84
N ALA A 24 -10.63 10.51 2.90
CA ALA A 24 -10.85 11.28 4.13
C ALA A 24 -12.13 10.88 4.90
N ASN A 25 -13.19 10.49 4.18
CA ASN A 25 -14.49 10.11 4.76
C ASN A 25 -14.77 8.59 4.72
N HIS A 26 -13.77 7.77 4.43
CA HIS A 26 -13.94 6.33 4.19
C HIS A 26 -13.25 5.43 5.24
N GLY A 27 -12.76 6.00 6.34
CA GLY A 27 -12.19 5.24 7.47
C GLY A 27 -13.24 4.47 8.29
N GLY A 28 -12.78 3.50 9.08
CA GLY A 28 -13.60 2.80 10.09
C GLY A 28 -14.58 1.76 9.51
N LYS A 29 -14.38 1.35 8.26
CA LYS A 29 -15.33 0.54 7.49
C LYS A 29 -14.68 -0.70 6.85
N ASN A 30 -13.44 -1.01 7.20
CA ASN A 30 -12.68 -2.14 6.65
C ASN A 30 -12.64 -2.14 5.10
N HIS A 31 -12.57 -0.96 4.48
CA HIS A 31 -12.49 -0.84 3.03
C HIS A 31 -11.16 -1.40 2.51
N HIS A 32 -11.18 -1.83 1.25
CA HIS A 32 -9.99 -2.33 0.57
C HIS A 32 -9.62 -1.42 -0.61
N LEU A 33 -8.54 -0.66 -0.44
CA LEU A 33 -7.97 0.22 -1.43
C LEU A 33 -7.08 -0.56 -2.40
N VAL A 34 -7.43 -0.57 -3.69
CA VAL A 34 -6.60 -1.17 -4.74
C VAL A 34 -5.95 -0.05 -5.55
N VAL A 35 -4.61 -0.03 -5.58
CA VAL A 35 -3.84 1.06 -6.21
C VAL A 35 -2.75 0.55 -7.16
N ASP A 36 -2.36 1.42 -8.09
CA ASP A 36 -1.19 1.21 -8.94
C ASP A 36 0.13 1.54 -8.21
N ASN A 37 1.26 1.09 -8.77
CA ASN A 37 2.60 1.18 -8.20
C ASN A 37 3.09 2.58 -7.86
N TYR A 38 2.51 3.61 -8.48
CA TYR A 38 2.85 4.99 -8.18
C TYR A 38 2.40 5.40 -6.77
N TYR A 39 1.30 4.82 -6.30
CA TYR A 39 0.71 5.12 -4.99
C TYR A 39 1.12 4.14 -3.90
N THR A 40 1.64 2.97 -4.25
CA THR A 40 2.09 1.99 -3.26
C THR A 40 3.34 2.47 -2.54
N SER A 41 3.23 2.65 -1.22
CA SER A 41 4.35 2.91 -0.32
C SER A 41 4.10 2.25 1.03
N ILE A 42 5.16 2.00 1.81
CA ILE A 42 5.03 1.42 3.16
C ILE A 42 4.31 2.43 4.06
N ASP A 43 4.71 3.71 4.00
CA ASP A 43 4.08 4.78 4.76
C ASP A 43 2.57 4.87 4.50
N LEU A 44 2.14 4.78 3.24
CA LEU A 44 0.71 4.76 2.91
C LEU A 44 0.01 3.55 3.52
N ALA A 45 0.61 2.35 3.44
CA ALA A 45 0.02 1.15 4.00
C ALA A 45 -0.16 1.23 5.52
N GLU A 46 0.84 1.72 6.24
CA GLU A 46 0.78 1.90 7.69
C GLU A 46 -0.30 2.92 8.10
N GLN A 47 -0.36 4.08 7.42
CA GLN A 47 -1.36 5.10 7.72
C GLN A 47 -2.78 4.68 7.36
N MET A 48 -2.97 3.93 6.26
CA MET A 48 -4.29 3.41 5.89
C MET A 48 -4.76 2.32 6.87
N LEU A 49 -3.84 1.49 7.37
CA LEU A 49 -4.17 0.49 8.38
C LEU A 49 -4.69 1.13 9.68
N LEU A 50 -4.10 2.25 10.11
CA LEU A 50 -4.60 3.03 11.26
C LEU A 50 -6.02 3.57 11.04
N LYS A 51 -6.45 3.72 9.78
CA LYS A 51 -7.80 4.17 9.41
C LYS A 51 -8.76 3.01 9.15
N GLU A 52 -8.35 1.78 9.42
CA GLU A 52 -9.08 0.55 9.07
C GLU A 52 -9.36 0.45 7.56
N ILE A 53 -8.37 0.83 6.75
CA ILE A 53 -8.39 0.69 5.30
C ILE A 53 -7.21 -0.21 4.90
N TYR A 54 -7.53 -1.36 4.32
CA TYR A 54 -6.54 -2.28 3.79
C TYR A 54 -6.10 -1.83 2.42
N ILE A 55 -4.84 -2.08 2.06
CA ILE A 55 -4.30 -1.69 0.76
C ILE A 55 -3.73 -2.89 0.02
N THR A 56 -3.98 -2.94 -1.28
CA THR A 56 -3.28 -3.83 -2.22
C THR A 56 -2.83 -3.02 -3.41
N GLY A 57 -1.62 -3.26 -3.87
CA GLY A 57 -1.15 -2.67 -5.11
C GLY A 57 0.06 -3.39 -5.65
N THR A 58 0.54 -2.91 -6.79
CA THR A 58 1.71 -3.47 -7.44
C THR A 58 2.96 -2.75 -6.96
N ILE A 59 4.04 -3.48 -6.74
CA ILE A 59 5.31 -2.88 -6.31
C ILE A 59 6.29 -2.89 -7.48
N ARG A 60 7.04 -1.79 -7.66
CA ARG A 60 8.13 -1.76 -8.64
C ARG A 60 9.30 -2.64 -8.20
N ARG A 61 9.85 -3.38 -9.16
CA ARG A 61 10.96 -4.32 -8.96
C ARG A 61 12.22 -3.72 -8.29
N ASN A 62 12.49 -2.44 -8.54
CA ASN A 62 13.68 -1.75 -8.03
C ASN A 62 13.43 -1.00 -6.71
N TRP A 63 12.39 -1.35 -5.96
CA TRP A 63 12.12 -0.71 -4.69
C TRP A 63 13.14 -1.13 -3.63
N ARG A 64 13.86 -0.14 -3.07
CA ARG A 64 14.98 -0.35 -2.15
C ARG A 64 14.61 -1.03 -0.84
N ASN A 65 13.34 -0.92 -0.42
CA ASN A 65 12.87 -1.38 0.88
C ASN A 65 12.23 -2.78 0.83
N LEU A 66 12.47 -3.54 -0.25
CA LEU A 66 11.94 -4.90 -0.35
C LEU A 66 12.75 -5.88 0.50
N PRO A 67 12.11 -6.79 1.25
CA PRO A 67 12.82 -7.84 1.96
C PRO A 67 13.68 -8.65 0.98
N PRO A 68 14.94 -9.01 1.33
CA PRO A 68 15.83 -9.76 0.45
C PRO A 68 15.24 -11.09 -0.06
N LEU A 69 14.34 -11.69 0.72
CA LEU A 69 13.60 -12.92 0.37
C LEU A 69 12.73 -12.71 -0.87
N VAL A 70 12.03 -11.57 -0.96
CA VAL A 70 11.20 -11.18 -2.10
C VAL A 70 12.10 -10.81 -3.30
N GLN A 71 13.27 -10.24 -3.03
CA GLN A 71 14.24 -9.92 -4.08
C GLN A 71 14.93 -11.15 -4.68
N LYS A 72 15.00 -12.30 -3.99
CA LYS A 72 15.66 -13.53 -4.47
C LYS A 72 14.77 -14.41 -5.34
N ASN A 73 13.45 -14.41 -5.11
CA ASN A 73 12.48 -15.20 -5.89
C ASN A 73 12.07 -14.53 -7.22
N ARG A 74 13.06 -14.06 -8.00
CA ARG A 74 12.89 -13.34 -9.29
C ARG A 74 12.46 -14.23 -10.48
N ARG A 75 11.90 -15.41 -10.24
CA ARG A 75 11.54 -16.35 -11.31
C ARG A 75 10.15 -15.97 -11.84
N LYS A 76 10.13 -15.40 -13.06
CA LYS A 76 8.99 -15.22 -14.00
C LYS A 76 7.61 -15.46 -13.37
N VAL A 77 7.02 -14.43 -12.75
CA VAL A 77 5.75 -14.59 -12.02
C VAL A 77 4.58 -14.33 -12.98
N LYS A 78 3.89 -15.41 -13.36
CA LYS A 78 2.44 -15.39 -13.61
C LYS A 78 1.79 -14.84 -12.33
N LEU A 79 0.97 -13.80 -12.50
CA LEU A 79 -0.04 -13.25 -11.59
C LEU A 79 -0.31 -14.00 -10.27
N LEU A 80 -0.32 -13.21 -9.17
CA LEU A 80 -0.91 -13.45 -7.85
C LEU A 80 -0.55 -14.78 -7.16
N GLN A 81 0.45 -14.75 -6.27
CA GLN A 81 0.62 -15.79 -5.25
C GLN A 81 0.12 -15.26 -3.90
N TYR A 82 -1.17 -15.51 -3.64
CA TYR A 82 -1.77 -15.43 -2.32
C TYR A 82 -1.17 -16.57 -1.46
N VAL A 83 -0.35 -16.22 -0.47
CA VAL A 83 0.15 -17.20 0.52
C VAL A 83 -0.87 -17.27 1.64
N ARG A 84 -1.76 -18.26 1.55
CA ARG A 84 -2.74 -18.61 2.58
C ARG A 84 -2.16 -19.67 3.50
N ASP A 85 -1.04 -19.41 4.16
CA ASP A 85 -0.47 -20.33 5.14
C ASP A 85 0.12 -19.56 6.32
N LYS A 86 -0.77 -19.18 7.23
CA LYS A 86 -0.61 -19.15 8.69
C LYS A 86 -1.83 -18.44 9.28
N CYS A 87 -2.90 -19.20 9.48
CA CYS A 87 -3.81 -18.92 10.57
C CYS A 87 -2.95 -18.88 11.85
N LEU A 88 -2.71 -17.68 12.38
CA LEU A 88 -2.36 -17.54 13.79
C LEU A 88 -3.48 -18.25 14.55
N HIS A 89 -3.14 -19.33 15.24
CA HIS A 89 -4.03 -19.94 16.23
C HIS A 89 -4.42 -18.85 17.22
N TRP A 90 -5.68 -18.45 17.20
CA TRP A 90 -6.37 -17.92 18.37
C TRP A 90 -7.26 -19.07 18.86
N ALA A 91 -6.73 -19.82 19.83
CA ALA A 91 -7.49 -20.76 20.62
C ALA A 91 -7.46 -20.23 22.06
N GLY A 92 -8.59 -19.65 22.46
CA GLY A 92 -8.99 -19.35 23.82
C GLY A 92 -10.46 -19.72 23.92
#